data_AF-A0AAX3VEK3-F1
#
_entry.id   AF-A0AAX3VEK3-F1
#
_cell.length_a   1.000
_cell.length_b   1.000
_cell.length_c   1.000
_cell.angle_alpha   90.00
_cell.angle_beta   90.00
_cell.angle_gamma   90.00
#
_symmetry.space_group_name_H-M   'P 1'
#
loop_
_entity.id
_entity.type
_entity.pdbx_description
1 polymer ?
#
loop_
_entity_poly.entity_id
_entity_poly.type
_entity_poly.pdbx_seq_one_letter_code
_entity_poly.pdbx_strand_id
1 'polypeptide(L)'
;MSIIGSAFADWREVREEYEEVRLAAYMLAEEATNGALLNARGRAAGIDPGSLFMGNERRARAYASPELLEHWEKHPRVTYAAFERRWVREREAEMGLAS
;
A
#
# COMPACT_ATOMS: atom_id res chain seq x y z
N MET A 1 -13.44 -9.29 27.98
CA MET A 1 -13.18 -8.65 26.67
C MET A 1 -14.41 -8.88 25.80
N SER A 2 -14.99 -7.85 25.17
CA SER A 2 -16.11 -8.03 24.22
C SER A 2 -15.56 -8.35 22.83
N ILE A 3 -16.21 -9.26 22.10
CA ILE A 3 -15.87 -9.62 20.71
C ILE A 3 -15.83 -8.38 19.80
N ILE A 4 -16.71 -7.40 20.06
CA ILE A 4 -16.76 -6.15 19.31
C ILE A 4 -15.50 -5.30 19.61
N GLY A 5 -15.04 -5.28 20.86
CA GLY A 5 -13.87 -4.51 21.28
C GLY A 5 -12.55 -5.07 20.71
N SER A 6 -12.42 -6.39 20.63
CA SER A 6 -11.25 -7.02 20.00
C SER A 6 -11.22 -6.75 18.50
N ALA A 7 -12.36 -6.88 17.81
CA ALA A 7 -12.44 -6.60 16.36
C ALA A 7 -12.04 -5.15 16.00
N PHE A 8 -12.39 -4.17 16.84
CA PHE A 8 -11.96 -2.78 16.64
C PHE A 8 -10.47 -2.55 16.95
N ALA A 9 -9.89 -3.31 17.87
CA ALA A 9 -8.46 -3.23 18.16
C ALA A 9 -7.64 -3.83 17.00
N ASP A 10 -8.02 -5.02 16.53
CA ASP A 10 -7.40 -5.67 15.37
C ASP A 10 -7.50 -4.79 14.11
N TRP A 11 -8.65 -4.12 13.90
CA TRP A 11 -8.83 -3.18 12.79
C TRP A 11 -7.88 -1.98 12.86
N ARG A 12 -7.60 -1.43 14.05
CA ARG A 12 -6.65 -0.31 14.18
C ARG A 12 -5.22 -0.79 13.94
N GLU A 13 -4.85 -1.93 14.49
CA GLU A 13 -3.53 -2.54 14.35
C GLU A 13 -3.19 -2.80 12.88
N VAL A 14 -4.06 -3.51 12.14
CA VAL A 14 -3.85 -3.78 10.70
C VAL A 14 -3.79 -2.49 9.86
N ARG A 15 -4.46 -1.42 10.29
CA ARG A 15 -4.44 -0.12 9.59
C ARG A 15 -3.13 0.61 9.81
N GLU A 16 -2.64 0.65 11.04
CA GLU A 16 -1.36 1.29 11.37
C GLU A 16 -0.20 0.59 10.66
N GLU A 17 -0.14 -0.75 10.73
CA GLU A 17 0.90 -1.50 10.02
C GLU A 17 0.82 -1.34 8.49
N TYR A 18 -0.39 -1.26 7.93
CA TYR A 18 -0.54 -1.01 6.50
C TYR A 18 0.02 0.36 6.09
N GLU A 19 -0.20 1.39 6.90
CA GLU A 19 0.34 2.72 6.64
C GLU A 19 1.87 2.73 6.66
N GLU A 20 2.51 1.99 7.57
CA GLU A 20 3.96 1.82 7.59
C GLU A 20 4.48 1.15 6.32
N VAL A 21 3.86 0.04 5.90
CA VAL A 21 4.22 -0.66 4.66
C VAL A 21 4.02 0.23 3.43
N ARG A 22 2.92 0.98 3.39
CA ARG A 22 2.63 1.91 2.30
C ARG A 22 3.67 3.04 2.24
N LEU A 23 4.03 3.61 3.39
CA LEU A 23 5.02 4.67 3.48
C LEU A 23 6.42 4.19 3.06
N ALA A 24 6.84 3.01 3.51
CA ALA A 24 8.10 2.40 3.08
C ALA A 24 8.14 2.18 1.56
N ALA A 25 7.05 1.68 0.96
CA ALA A 25 6.95 1.51 -0.48
C ALA A 25 7.02 2.87 -1.23
N TYR A 26 6.41 3.92 -0.67
CA TYR A 26 6.50 5.28 -1.23
C TYR A 26 7.94 5.79 -1.20
N MET A 27 8.62 5.71 -0.05
CA MET A 27 9.99 6.21 0.11
C MET A 27 10.97 5.49 -0.82
N LEU A 28 10.85 4.16 -0.94
CA LEU A 28 11.68 3.36 -1.84
C LEU A 28 11.50 3.80 -3.31
N ALA A 29 10.25 4.07 -3.71
CA ALA A 29 9.94 4.52 -5.05
C ALA A 29 10.39 5.97 -5.29
N GLU A 30 10.24 6.84 -4.30
CA GLU A 30 10.71 8.23 -4.37
C GLU A 30 12.23 8.28 -4.59
N GLU A 31 13.00 7.48 -3.85
CA GLU A 31 14.43 7.38 -4.03
C GLU A 31 14.81 6.75 -5.39
N ALA A 32 14.17 5.65 -5.79
CA ALA A 32 14.44 4.98 -7.07
C ALA A 32 14.11 5.84 -8.31
N THR A 33 13.16 6.77 -8.18
CA THR A 33 12.73 7.66 -9.27
C THR A 33 13.29 9.08 -9.16
N ASN A 34 14.14 9.34 -8.16
CA ASN A 34 14.66 10.68 -7.86
C ASN A 34 13.53 11.73 -7.73
N GLY A 35 12.43 11.34 -7.08
CA GLY A 35 11.21 12.14 -6.91
C GLY A 35 10.30 12.25 -8.14
N ALA A 36 10.66 11.69 -9.28
CA ALA A 36 9.86 11.74 -10.50
C ALA A 36 8.75 10.67 -10.50
N LEU A 37 7.75 10.81 -9.61
CA LEU A 37 6.66 9.82 -9.44
C LEU A 37 5.48 10.01 -10.41
N LEU A 38 5.28 11.23 -10.91
CA LEU A 38 4.12 11.57 -11.75
C LEU A 38 4.52 11.78 -13.21
N ASN A 39 3.68 11.30 -14.14
CA ASN A 39 3.76 11.71 -15.53
C ASN A 39 3.19 13.12 -15.76
N ALA A 40 3.29 13.62 -17.00
CA ALA A 40 2.81 14.96 -17.36
C ALA A 40 1.31 15.17 -17.06
N ARG A 41 0.48 14.15 -17.29
CA ARG A 41 -0.96 14.20 -17.01
C ARG A 41 -1.24 14.27 -15.51
N GLY A 42 -0.50 13.50 -14.70
CA GLY A 42 -0.61 13.51 -13.23
C GLY A 42 -0.24 14.86 -12.64
N ARG A 43 0.86 15.45 -13.12
CA ARG A 43 1.29 16.81 -12.71
C ARG A 43 0.26 17.88 -13.10
N ALA A 44 -0.22 17.85 -14.34
CA ALA A 44 -1.24 18.80 -14.81
C ALA A 44 -2.57 18.69 -14.05
N ALA A 45 -2.91 17.50 -13.57
CA ALA A 45 -4.11 17.24 -12.77
C ALA A 45 -3.94 17.53 -11.28
N GLY A 46 -2.74 17.98 -10.82
CA GLY A 46 -2.49 18.27 -9.40
C GLY A 46 -2.61 17.05 -8.49
N ILE A 47 -2.28 15.86 -9.00
CA ILE A 47 -2.36 14.62 -8.23
C ILE A 47 -1.28 14.62 -7.13
N ASP A 48 -1.69 14.29 -5.91
CA ASP A 48 -0.74 13.95 -4.85
C ASP A 48 -0.01 12.63 -5.20
N PRO A 49 1.34 12.61 -5.27
CA PRO A 49 2.10 11.40 -5.59
C PRO A 49 1.85 10.24 -4.62
N GLY A 50 1.71 10.54 -3.32
CA GLY A 50 1.42 9.54 -2.28
C GLY A 50 0.11 8.79 -2.56
N SER A 51 -0.87 9.48 -3.15
CA SER A 51 -2.15 8.90 -3.55
C SER A 51 -2.08 7.85 -4.67
N LEU A 52 -0.94 7.67 -5.36
CA LEU A 52 -0.74 6.59 -6.33
C LEU A 52 -0.50 5.23 -5.66
N PHE A 53 -0.02 5.24 -4.42
CA PHE A 53 0.17 4.05 -3.57
C PHE A 53 -1.14 3.66 -2.88
N MET A 54 -2.21 4.42 -3.12
CA MET A 54 -3.55 4.18 -2.62
C MET A 54 -4.52 3.93 -3.77
N GLY A 55 -5.66 3.31 -3.44
CA GLY A 55 -6.79 3.17 -4.34
C GLY A 55 -6.55 2.21 -5.51
N ASN A 56 -7.26 2.45 -6.62
CA ASN A 56 -7.35 1.47 -7.71
C ASN A 56 -6.10 1.44 -8.62
N GLU A 57 -5.83 0.25 -9.19
CA GLU A 57 -4.64 0.00 -10.01
C GLU A 57 -4.58 0.91 -11.25
N ARG A 58 -5.72 1.03 -11.92
CA ARG A 58 -5.88 1.72 -13.21
C ARG A 58 -5.57 3.21 -13.11
N ARG A 59 -6.07 3.88 -12.07
CA ARG A 59 -5.84 5.31 -11.79
C ARG A 59 -4.36 5.55 -11.55
N ALA A 60 -3.75 4.75 -10.70
CA ALA A 60 -2.35 4.92 -10.38
C ALA A 60 -1.45 4.76 -11.61
N ARG A 61 -1.67 3.72 -12.44
CA ARG A 61 -0.94 3.55 -13.70
C ARG A 61 -1.18 4.68 -14.71
N ALA A 62 -2.37 5.29 -14.72
CA ALA A 62 -2.68 6.39 -15.62
C ALA A 62 -1.89 7.68 -15.31
N TYR A 63 -1.42 7.85 -14.06
CA TYR A 63 -0.74 9.06 -13.60
C TYR A 63 0.73 8.83 -13.18
N ALA A 64 1.15 7.58 -13.02
CA ALA A 64 2.54 7.22 -12.74
C ALA A 64 3.48 7.64 -13.87
N SER A 65 4.67 8.08 -13.51
CA SER A 65 5.79 8.27 -14.44
C SER A 65 6.26 6.92 -15.03
N PRO A 66 6.97 6.94 -16.18
CA PRO A 66 7.61 5.73 -16.71
C PRO A 66 8.52 5.04 -15.68
N GLU A 67 9.32 5.81 -14.94
CA GLU A 67 10.26 5.32 -13.95
C GLU A 67 9.54 4.62 -12.78
N LEU A 68 8.40 5.17 -12.35
CA LEU A 68 7.57 4.54 -11.32
C LEU A 68 6.89 3.26 -11.82
N LEU A 69 6.49 3.21 -13.09
CA LEU A 69 5.95 2.00 -13.70
C LEU A 69 7.00 0.89 -13.73
N GLU A 70 8.22 1.19 -14.19
CA GLU A 70 9.36 0.26 -14.18
C GLU A 70 9.71 -0.20 -12.75
N HIS A 71 9.66 0.72 -11.78
CA HIS A 71 9.86 0.38 -10.37
C HIS A 71 8.82 -0.63 -9.89
N TRP A 72 7.53 -0.44 -10.22
CA TRP A 72 6.45 -1.34 -9.83
C TRP A 72 6.47 -2.71 -10.50
N GLU A 73 7.19 -2.89 -11.61
CA GLU A 73 7.42 -4.22 -12.18
C GLU A 73 8.29 -5.08 -11.27
N LYS A 74 9.23 -4.45 -10.55
CA LYS A 74 10.17 -5.12 -9.64
C LYS A 74 9.68 -5.09 -8.19
N HIS A 75 8.96 -4.04 -7.80
CA HIS A 75 8.43 -3.81 -6.47
C HIS A 75 6.93 -3.51 -6.57
N PRO A 76 6.10 -4.55 -6.76
CA PRO A 76 4.66 -4.36 -6.93
C PRO A 76 4.05 -3.62 -5.76
N ARG A 77 3.06 -2.77 -6.05
CA ARG A 77 2.30 -2.08 -5.00
C ARG A 77 1.62 -3.06 -4.06
N VAL A 78 1.61 -2.70 -2.79
CA VAL A 78 0.87 -3.42 -1.75
C VAL A 78 -0.50 -2.78 -1.56
N THR A 79 -1.55 -3.48 -1.99
CA THR A 79 -2.93 -3.04 -1.73
C THR A 79 -3.34 -3.41 -0.30
N TYR A 80 -4.22 -2.60 0.31
CA TYR A 80 -4.77 -2.91 1.64
C TYR A 80 -5.38 -4.31 1.71
N ALA A 81 -6.18 -4.70 0.72
CA ALA A 81 -6.82 -6.02 0.71
C ALA A 81 -5.80 -7.18 0.61
N ALA A 82 -4.68 -6.99 -0.09
CA ALA A 82 -3.62 -8.00 -0.13
C ALA A 82 -2.85 -8.06 1.19
N PHE A 83 -2.59 -6.90 1.80
CA PHE A 83 -1.95 -6.78 3.10
C PHE A 83 -2.79 -7.42 4.22
N GLU A 84 -4.06 -7.01 4.34
CA GLU A 84 -5.01 -7.50 5.34
C GLU A 84 -5.14 -9.03 5.28
N ARG A 85 -5.26 -9.62 4.08
CA ARG A 85 -5.29 -11.08 3.92
C ARG A 85 -4.02 -11.78 4.40
N ARG A 86 -2.85 -11.15 4.23
CA ARG A 86 -1.58 -11.71 4.72
C ARG A 86 -1.50 -11.59 6.25
N TRP A 87 -1.81 -10.41 6.78
CA TRP A 87 -1.84 -10.11 8.20
C TRP A 87 -2.75 -11.08 8.98
N VAL A 88 -3.97 -11.33 8.47
CA VAL A 88 -4.91 -12.30 9.07
C VAL A 88 -4.30 -13.70 9.11
N ARG A 89 -3.72 -14.17 8.00
CA ARG A 89 -3.09 -15.51 7.94
C ARG A 89 -1.92 -15.66 8.91
N GLU A 90 -1.10 -14.61 9.06
CA GLU A 90 0.04 -14.61 9.97
C GLU A 90 -0.43 -14.75 11.43
N ARG A 91 -1.47 -14.00 11.83
CA ARG A 91 -2.06 -14.13 13.17
C ARG A 91 -2.78 -15.46 13.41
N GLU A 92 -3.48 -15.98 12.40
CA GLU A 92 -4.08 -17.33 12.49
C GLU A 92 -3.00 -18.40 12.72
N ALA A 93 -1.84 -18.28 12.07
CA ALA A 93 -0.71 -19.17 12.27
C ALA A 93 -0.10 -19.04 13.67
N GLU A 94 0.09 -17.82 14.17
CA GLU A 94 0.60 -17.55 15.52
C GLU A 94 -0.31 -18.12 16.61
N MET A 95 -1.63 -18.07 16.39
CA MET A 95 -2.63 -18.66 17.30
C MET A 95 -2.78 -20.18 17.16
N GLY A 96 -2.06 -20.82 16.23
CA GLY A 96 -2.17 -22.25 15.96
C GLY A 96 -3.52 -22.65 15.34
N LEU A 97 -4.20 -21.70 14.68
CA LEU A 97 -5.49 -21.86 14.03
C LEU A 97 -5.37 -22.04 12.51
N ALA A 98 -4.16 -21.85 11.95
CA ALA A 98 -3.88 -22.15 10.55
C ALA A 98 -3.91 -23.68 10.33
N SER A 99 -4.86 -24.13 9.50
CA SER A 99 -5.00 -25.54 9.07
C SER A 99 -4.22 -25.85 7.81
#